data_AF-F3G9K0-F1
#
_entry.id   AF-F3G9K0-F1
#
_cell.length_a   1.000
_cell.length_b   1.000
_cell.length_c   1.000
_cell.angle_alpha   90.00
_cell.angle_beta   90.00
_cell.angle_gamma   90.00
#
_symmetry.space_group_name_H-M   'P 1'
#
loop_
_entity.id
_entity.type
_entity.pdbx_description
1 polymer ?
#
loop_
_entity_poly.entity_id
_entity_poly.type
_entity_poly.pdbx_seq_one_letter_code
_entity_poly.pdbx_strand_id
1 'polypeptide(L)'
;MNTALNRRSWVESANGHADFPLQNLPLGVFSHGQAAPRGGVAIGDRIFDLRVATESGVFQGQAAEVAEIASRDQLNDFLALGAAARR
;
A
#
# COMPACT_ATOMS: atom_id res chain seq x y z
N MET A 1 -17.53 -6.06 -25.26
CA MET A 1 -16.23 -5.88 -24.57
C MET A 1 -16.51 -5.04 -23.34
N ASN A 2 -16.39 -5.62 -22.14
CA ASN A 2 -16.83 -5.00 -20.90
C ASN A 2 -15.80 -3.92 -20.50
N THR A 3 -16.08 -2.66 -20.80
CA THR A 3 -15.28 -1.50 -20.39
C THR A 3 -15.47 -1.28 -18.90
N ALA A 4 -14.89 -2.14 -18.07
CA ALA A 4 -14.63 -1.77 -16.68
C ALA A 4 -13.76 -0.51 -16.76
N LEU A 5 -14.33 0.63 -16.37
CA LEU A 5 -13.64 1.92 -16.35
C LEU A 5 -12.27 1.72 -15.71
N ASN A 6 -11.21 1.92 -16.50
CA ASN A 6 -9.86 1.71 -16.03
C ASN A 6 -9.59 2.76 -14.95
N ARG A 7 -9.63 2.35 -13.67
CA ARG A 7 -9.50 3.27 -12.53
C ARG A 7 -8.18 4.00 -12.67
N ARG A 8 -8.23 5.32 -12.54
CA ARG A 8 -7.06 6.20 -12.57
C ARG A 8 -6.69 6.62 -11.16
N SER A 9 -5.39 6.84 -10.96
CA SER A 9 -4.84 7.41 -9.74
C SER A 9 -4.75 8.93 -9.86
N TRP A 10 -4.85 9.62 -8.72
CA TRP A 10 -4.47 11.02 -8.60
C TRP A 10 -2.94 11.19 -8.55
N VAL A 11 -2.20 10.11 -8.28
CA VAL A 11 -0.75 10.04 -8.49
C VAL A 11 -0.52 9.87 -9.99
N GLU A 12 -0.16 10.95 -10.68
CA GLU A 12 -0.16 10.97 -12.15
C GLU A 12 0.80 9.94 -12.75
N SER A 13 1.98 9.72 -12.14
CA SER A 13 2.95 8.73 -12.64
C SER A 13 2.46 7.28 -12.54
N ALA A 14 1.39 6.99 -11.80
CA ALA A 14 0.79 5.66 -11.77
C ALA A 14 -0.13 5.37 -12.97
N ASN A 15 -0.59 6.41 -13.67
CA ASN A 15 -1.50 6.27 -14.79
C ASN A 15 -0.75 5.75 -16.03
N GLY A 16 -0.83 4.44 -16.29
CA GLY A 16 -0.11 3.78 -17.38
C GLY A 16 1.31 3.33 -17.04
N HIS A 17 1.67 3.34 -15.75
CA HIS A 17 2.96 2.81 -15.30
C HIS A 17 3.07 1.30 -15.60
N ALA A 18 4.23 0.85 -16.06
CA ALA A 18 4.45 -0.57 -16.41
C ALA A 18 4.38 -1.48 -15.17
N ASP A 19 5.14 -1.15 -14.13
CA ASP A 19 5.24 -2.00 -12.94
C ASP A 19 4.29 -1.61 -11.80
N PHE A 20 4.08 -0.32 -11.53
CA PHE A 20 3.32 0.17 -10.37
C PHE A 20 2.06 0.97 -10.72
N PRO A 21 1.17 0.47 -11.62
CA PRO A 21 -0.10 1.13 -11.85
C PRO A 21 -1.04 0.94 -10.65
N LEU A 22 -2.14 1.69 -10.61
CA LEU A 22 -3.17 1.59 -9.56
C LEU A 22 -3.73 0.16 -9.39
N GLN A 23 -3.62 -0.66 -10.42
CA GLN A 23 -4.12 -2.04 -10.47
C GLN A 23 -3.19 -3.04 -9.77
N ASN A 24 -1.91 -2.67 -9.52
CA ASN A 24 -0.94 -3.59 -8.94
C ASN A 24 -0.80 -3.42 -7.42
N LEU A 25 -0.54 -2.20 -6.95
CA LEU A 25 -0.37 -1.85 -5.52
C LEU A 25 0.46 -2.88 -4.71
N PRO A 26 1.70 -3.20 -5.12
CA PRO A 26 2.52 -4.16 -4.39
C PRO A 26 2.97 -3.58 -3.04
N LEU A 27 2.94 -4.40 -1.99
CA LEU A 27 3.48 -4.07 -0.68
C LEU A 27 4.99 -4.35 -0.62
N GLY A 28 5.73 -3.50 0.11
CA GLY A 28 7.14 -3.69 0.40
C GLY A 28 7.54 -3.01 1.72
N VAL A 29 8.78 -3.25 2.15
CA VAL A 29 9.41 -2.53 3.27
C VAL A 29 10.40 -1.54 2.69
N PHE A 30 10.38 -0.30 3.18
CA PHE A 30 11.31 0.74 2.77
C PHE A 30 11.80 1.56 3.98
N SER A 31 12.89 2.30 3.78
CA SER A 31 13.36 3.35 4.69
C SER A 31 13.59 4.64 3.89
N HIS A 32 13.51 5.78 4.56
CA HIS A 32 13.75 7.09 3.95
C HIS A 32 14.53 7.99 4.90
N GLY A 33 15.71 8.45 4.48
CA GLY A 33 16.63 9.19 5.35
C GLY A 33 17.06 8.36 6.55
N GLN A 34 16.89 8.92 7.75
CA GLN A 34 17.22 8.27 9.03
C GLN A 34 16.02 7.54 9.66
N ALA A 35 14.86 7.51 8.98
CA ALA A 35 13.68 6.85 9.52
C ALA A 35 13.80 5.32 9.48
N ALA A 36 13.30 4.67 10.53
CA ALA A 36 13.29 3.21 10.62
C ALA A 36 12.50 2.56 9.46
N PRO A 37 12.84 1.31 9.09
CA PRO A 37 12.12 0.55 8.09
C PRO A 37 10.63 0.43 8.43
N ARG A 38 9.80 0.45 7.39
CA ARG A 38 8.34 0.35 7.51
C ARG A 38 7.69 -0.08 6.21
N GLY A 39 6.47 -0.59 6.33
CA GLY A 39 5.67 -0.98 5.17
C GLY A 39 5.24 0.21 4.32
N GLY A 40 5.22 -0.02 3.02
CA GLY A 40 4.72 0.91 2.02
C GLY A 40 4.15 0.20 0.81
N VAL A 41 3.42 0.94 -0.02
CA VAL A 41 2.84 0.47 -1.28
C VAL A 41 3.44 1.24 -2.44
N ALA A 42 3.98 0.57 -3.45
CA ALA A 42 4.48 1.26 -4.63
C ALA A 42 3.30 1.76 -5.50
N ILE A 43 3.38 3.02 -5.95
CA ILE A 43 2.36 3.65 -6.80
C ILE A 43 3.01 4.69 -7.73
N GLY A 44 3.11 4.36 -9.01
CA GLY A 44 3.93 5.12 -9.96
C GLY A 44 5.38 5.22 -9.48
N ASP A 45 5.93 6.44 -9.51
CA ASP A 45 7.28 6.75 -9.02
C ASP A 45 7.33 7.04 -7.49
N ARG A 46 6.28 6.67 -6.75
CA ARG A 46 6.12 7.01 -5.33
C ARG A 46 5.90 5.76 -4.50
N ILE A 47 6.14 5.90 -3.20
CA ILE A 47 5.74 4.92 -2.18
C ILE A 47 4.71 5.59 -1.28
N PHE A 48 3.55 4.96 -1.13
CA PHE A 48 2.56 5.31 -0.13
C PHE A 48 2.98 4.72 1.22
N ASP A 49 3.26 5.58 2.18
CA ASP A 49 3.78 5.22 3.50
C ASP A 49 2.65 4.74 4.43
N LEU A 50 2.63 3.45 4.76
CA LEU A 50 1.55 2.87 5.55
C LEU A 50 1.59 3.34 7.01
N ARG A 51 2.77 3.65 7.56
CA ARG A 51 2.85 4.13 8.94
C ARG A 51 2.22 5.51 9.07
N VAL A 52 2.59 6.43 8.17
CA VAL A 52 2.03 7.78 8.15
C VAL A 52 0.53 7.74 7.87
N ALA A 53 0.09 6.87 6.95
CA ALA A 53 -1.33 6.69 6.66
C ALA A 53 -2.11 6.24 7.90
N THR A 54 -1.63 5.23 8.63
CA THR A 54 -2.33 4.76 9.82
C THR A 54 -2.32 5.77 10.95
N GLU A 55 -1.20 6.46 11.18
CA GLU A 55 -1.10 7.57 12.16
C GLU A 55 -2.04 8.74 11.83
N SER A 56 -2.31 8.99 10.55
CA SER A 56 -3.26 10.02 10.10
C SER A 56 -4.73 9.59 10.13
N GLY A 57 -5.02 8.33 10.50
CA GLY A 57 -6.38 7.82 10.70
C GLY A 57 -7.19 7.66 9.42
N VAL A 58 -6.55 7.45 8.26
CA VAL A 58 -7.27 7.25 6.98
C VAL A 58 -7.94 5.88 6.87
N PHE A 59 -7.51 4.90 7.68
CA PHE A 59 -8.09 3.57 7.75
C PHE A 59 -9.11 3.48 8.90
N GLN A 60 -10.12 2.63 8.72
CA GLN A 60 -11.20 2.44 9.70
C GLN A 60 -11.52 0.96 9.90
N GLY A 61 -12.03 0.61 11.08
CA GLY A 61 -12.44 -0.76 11.41
C GLY A 61 -11.33 -1.78 11.20
N GLN A 62 -11.68 -2.95 10.65
CA GLN A 62 -10.73 -4.04 10.39
C GLN A 62 -9.58 -3.63 9.46
N ALA A 63 -9.81 -2.69 8.54
CA ALA A 63 -8.75 -2.20 7.66
C ALA A 63 -7.67 -1.44 8.43
N ALA A 64 -8.03 -0.74 9.52
CA ALA A 64 -7.05 -0.07 10.38
C ALA A 64 -6.15 -1.07 11.09
N GLU A 65 -6.71 -2.16 11.63
CA GLU A 65 -5.95 -3.22 12.28
C GLU A 65 -4.95 -3.89 11.33
N VAL A 66 -5.39 -4.18 10.09
CA VAL A 66 -4.54 -4.78 9.07
C VAL A 66 -3.48 -3.79 8.58
N ALA A 67 -3.83 -2.52 8.42
CA ALA A 67 -2.88 -1.47 8.02
C ALA A 67 -1.81 -1.25 9.09
N GLU A 68 -2.14 -1.32 10.39
CA GLU A 68 -1.17 -1.29 11.47
C GLU A 68 -0.17 -2.45 11.38
N ILE A 69 -0.63 -3.66 11.09
CA ILE A 69 0.26 -4.81 10.91
C ILE A 69 1.14 -4.62 9.67
N ALA A 70 0.56 -4.13 8.58
CA ALA A 70 1.27 -3.87 7.34
C ALA A 70 2.27 -2.71 7.43
N SER A 71 2.16 -1.80 8.41
CA SER A 71 3.05 -0.65 8.61
C SER A 71 4.35 -0.97 9.35
N ARG A 72 4.49 -2.21 9.84
CA ARG A 72 5.66 -2.69 10.57
C ARG A 72 6.92 -2.73 9.70
N ASP A 73 8.05 -2.98 10.33
CA ASP A 73 9.37 -3.10 9.69
C ASP A 73 9.55 -4.38 8.85
N GLN A 74 8.59 -5.31 8.93
CA GLN A 74 8.54 -6.53 8.13
C GLN A 74 7.11 -6.89 7.75
N LEU A 75 6.93 -7.56 6.60
CA LEU A 75 5.61 -7.98 6.12
C LEU A 75 5.20 -9.36 6.62
N ASN A 76 6.02 -10.05 7.40
CA ASN A 76 5.78 -11.43 7.83
C ASN A 76 4.44 -11.59 8.57
N ASP A 77 4.16 -10.71 9.53
CA ASP A 77 2.91 -10.74 10.30
C ASP A 77 1.70 -10.45 9.40
N PHE A 78 1.87 -9.53 8.44
CA PHE A 78 0.82 -9.23 7.45
C PHE A 78 0.57 -10.43 6.54
N LEU A 79 1.62 -11.09 6.04
CA LEU A 79 1.51 -12.26 5.16
C LEU A 79 1.00 -13.50 5.88
N ALA A 80 1.24 -13.60 7.20
CA ALA A 80 0.65 -14.63 8.06
C ALA A 80 -0.87 -14.48 8.18
N LEU A 81 -1.43 -13.30 7.87
CA LEU A 81 -2.87 -13.13 7.76
C LEU A 81 -3.43 -13.93 6.57
N GLY A 82 -4.57 -14.57 6.80
CA GLY A 82 -5.31 -15.25 5.74
C GLY A 82 -5.66 -14.31 4.58
N ALA A 83 -5.79 -14.85 3.37
CA ALA A 83 -6.05 -14.05 2.16
C ALA A 83 -7.31 -13.17 2.26
N ALA A 84 -8.30 -13.55 3.07
CA ALA A 84 -9.50 -12.76 3.30
C ALA A 84 -9.22 -11.43 4.04
N ALA A 85 -8.27 -11.43 4.99
CA ALA A 85 -7.91 -10.23 5.74
C ALA A 85 -7.01 -9.28 4.92
N ARG A 86 -6.39 -9.77 3.84
CA ARG A 86 -5.47 -8.99 2.99
C ARG A 86 -6.12 -8.37 1.74
N ARG A 87 -7.42 -8.57 1.53
CA ARG A 87 -8.17 -8.00 0.39
C ARG A 87 -8.84 -6.70 0.76
#